data_AF-A0A432N7A7-F1
#
_entry.id   AF-A0A432N7A7-F1
#
_cell.length_a   1.000
_cell.length_b   1.000
_cell.length_c   1.000
_cell.angle_alpha   90.00
_cell.angle_beta   90.00
_cell.angle_gamma   90.00
#
_symmetry.space_group_name_H-M   'P 1'
#
loop_
_entity.id
_entity.type
_entity.pdbx_description
1 polymer ?
#
loop_
_entity_poly.entity_id
_entity_poly.type
_entity_poly.pdbx_seq_one_letter_code
_entity_poly.pdbx_strand_id
1 'polypeptide(L)'
;RSGLSLDHTEWLGDQHIQTDYELLMQDLQRNDPDLAARTRLIDPLIAHYHLRLGDERTALSAFQRIVNDQNGRDTADFLFLPVSDASASDPDHRGTHWSLLLVDRRNREGPAAYHYDSFRGQNNEFAAMLAQRLGTRLEPVRMTQQRNDYDCGVFVVDGTRALVRRLA
;
A
#
# COMPACT_ATOMS: atom_id res chain seq x y z
N ARG A 1 22.65 -4.99 -13.55
CA ARG A 1 22.46 -4.40 -12.21
C ARG A 1 22.53 -2.89 -12.37
N SER A 2 21.42 -2.22 -12.72
CA SER A 2 21.42 -0.77 -13.00
C SER A 2 20.02 -0.11 -12.95
N GLY A 3 19.02 -0.75 -12.33
CA GLY A 3 17.63 -0.25 -12.34
C GLY A 3 17.03 0.10 -10.97
N LEU A 4 17.81 0.02 -9.89
CA LEU A 4 17.39 0.34 -8.51
C LEU A 4 18.19 1.50 -7.89
N SER A 5 19.15 2.05 -8.63
CA SER A 5 19.91 3.23 -8.19
C SER A 5 19.17 4.44 -8.71
N LEU A 6 18.83 5.35 -7.80
CA LEU A 6 18.14 6.59 -8.12
C LEU A 6 19.02 7.78 -7.78
N ASP A 7 18.94 8.82 -8.60
CA ASP A 7 19.42 10.15 -8.25
C ASP A 7 18.43 10.87 -7.31
N HIS A 8 18.86 11.96 -6.69
CA HIS A 8 18.14 12.68 -5.63
C HIS A 8 16.79 13.31 -6.04
N THR A 9 16.45 13.31 -7.33
CA THR A 9 15.15 13.79 -7.83
C THR A 9 14.40 12.73 -8.65
N GLU A 10 14.94 11.52 -8.79
CA GLU A 10 14.26 10.47 -9.53
C GLU A 10 13.13 9.86 -8.70
N TRP A 11 12.02 9.60 -9.38
CA TRP A 11 10.80 9.13 -8.73
C TRP A 11 10.90 7.65 -8.39
N LEU A 12 10.36 7.26 -7.23
CA LEU A 12 10.21 5.84 -6.93
C LEU A 12 9.14 5.23 -7.86
N GLY A 13 9.58 4.26 -8.66
CA GLY A 13 8.69 3.34 -9.38
C GLY A 13 8.14 2.22 -8.48
N ASP A 14 7.22 1.45 -9.05
CA ASP A 14 6.67 0.21 -8.50
C ASP A 14 7.76 -0.75 -7.99
N GLN A 15 8.81 -0.98 -8.79
CA GLN A 15 9.89 -1.89 -8.41
C GLN A 15 10.66 -1.42 -7.17
N HIS A 16 10.81 -0.11 -6.98
CA HIS A 16 11.50 0.45 -5.82
C HIS A 16 10.67 0.24 -4.55
N ILE A 17 9.36 0.55 -4.61
CA ILE A 17 8.43 0.33 -3.50
C ILE A 17 8.34 -1.16 -3.16
N GLN A 18 8.26 -2.03 -4.16
CA GLN A 18 8.22 -3.47 -3.96
C GLN A 18 9.49 -3.99 -3.27
N THR A 19 10.67 -3.57 -3.74
CA THR A 19 11.96 -3.96 -3.14
C THR A 19 12.05 -3.48 -1.69
N ASP A 20 11.58 -2.26 -1.40
CA ASP A 20 11.51 -1.70 -0.06
C ASP A 20 10.66 -2.56 0.89
N TYR A 21 9.47 -2.94 0.42
CA TYR A 21 8.52 -3.76 1.16
C TYR A 21 9.07 -5.17 1.43
N GLU A 22 9.77 -5.76 0.47
CA GLU A 22 10.43 -7.06 0.66
C GLU A 22 11.49 -6.99 1.75
N LEU A 23 12.33 -5.93 1.76
CA LEU A 23 13.33 -5.72 2.80
C LEU A 23 12.68 -5.48 4.17
N LEU A 24 11.63 -4.66 4.23
CA LEU A 24 10.91 -4.41 5.48
C LEU A 24 10.26 -5.69 6.04
N MET A 25 9.69 -6.54 5.19
CA MET A 25 9.14 -7.83 5.63
C MET A 25 10.22 -8.78 6.11
N GLN A 26 11.39 -8.84 5.47
CA GLN A 26 12.53 -9.64 5.95
C GLN A 26 13.01 -9.15 7.33
N ASP A 27 13.07 -7.83 7.53
CA ASP A 27 13.42 -7.25 8.83
C ASP A 27 12.36 -7.58 9.89
N LEU A 28 11.08 -7.48 9.54
CA LEU A 28 9.98 -7.80 10.44
C LEU A 28 9.99 -9.28 10.82
N GLN A 29 10.19 -10.19 9.86
CA GLN A 29 10.30 -11.63 10.13
C GLN A 29 11.45 -11.97 11.09
N ARG A 30 12.55 -11.22 11.05
CA ARG A 30 13.70 -11.45 11.95
C ARG A 30 13.48 -10.89 13.36
N ASN A 31 12.81 -9.74 13.47
CA ASN A 31 12.74 -8.99 14.72
C ASN A 31 11.39 -9.14 15.46
N ASP A 32 10.30 -9.35 14.72
CA ASP A 32 8.94 -9.54 15.26
C ASP A 32 8.11 -10.48 14.34
N PRO A 33 8.30 -11.80 14.47
CA PRO A 33 7.60 -12.80 13.65
C PRO A 33 6.07 -12.76 13.79
N ASP A 34 5.55 -12.36 14.96
CA ASP A 34 4.12 -12.33 15.22
C ASP A 34 3.44 -11.15 14.50
N LEU A 35 4.09 -9.99 14.48
CA LEU A 35 3.63 -8.87 13.65
C LEU A 35 3.83 -9.16 12.17
N ALA A 36 4.93 -9.83 11.78
CA ALA A 36 5.17 -10.24 10.40
C ALA A 36 4.05 -11.15 9.88
N ALA A 37 3.63 -12.14 10.67
CA ALA A 37 2.57 -13.07 10.30
C ALA A 37 1.23 -12.37 10.03
N ARG A 38 0.99 -11.22 10.68
CA ARG A 38 -0.27 -10.47 10.58
C ARG A 38 -0.20 -9.25 9.66
N THR A 39 0.96 -8.95 9.10
CA THR A 39 1.18 -7.81 8.20
C THR A 39 1.26 -8.27 6.75
N ARG A 40 0.69 -7.47 5.84
CA ARG A 40 0.82 -7.62 4.39
C ARG A 40 1.23 -6.30 3.79
N LEU A 41 2.45 -6.27 3.24
CA LEU A 41 2.91 -5.17 2.40
C LEU A 41 2.59 -5.54 0.96
N ILE A 42 1.63 -4.83 0.35
CA ILE A 42 1.02 -5.25 -0.91
C ILE A 42 1.82 -4.72 -2.09
N ASP A 43 2.09 -5.61 -3.04
CA ASP A 43 2.73 -5.29 -4.31
C ASP A 43 1.96 -4.18 -5.05
N PRO A 44 2.65 -3.13 -5.55
CA PRO A 44 1.99 -2.01 -6.23
C PRO A 44 1.12 -2.41 -7.43
N LEU A 45 1.54 -3.41 -8.21
CA LEU A 45 0.80 -3.91 -9.36
C LEU A 45 -0.43 -4.71 -8.92
N ILE A 46 -0.35 -5.45 -7.81
CA ILE A 46 -1.52 -6.12 -7.23
C ILE A 46 -2.53 -5.10 -6.69
N ALA A 47 -2.06 -4.11 -5.93
CA ALA A 47 -2.91 -3.04 -5.41
C ALA A 47 -3.63 -2.29 -6.54
N HIS A 48 -2.91 -1.98 -7.61
CA HIS A 48 -3.45 -1.25 -8.74
C HIS A 48 -4.34 -2.11 -9.65
N TYR A 49 -3.79 -3.15 -10.28
CA TYR A 49 -4.50 -3.88 -11.34
C TYR A 49 -5.54 -4.86 -10.81
N HIS A 50 -5.31 -5.48 -9.65
CA HIS A 50 -6.22 -6.50 -9.13
C HIS A 50 -7.26 -5.91 -8.18
N LEU A 51 -6.83 -5.10 -7.21
CA LEU A 51 -7.76 -4.57 -6.20
C LEU A 51 -8.51 -3.34 -6.69
N ARG A 52 -7.79 -2.33 -7.21
CA ARG A 52 -8.41 -1.06 -7.65
C ARG A 52 -9.15 -1.21 -8.98
N LEU A 53 -8.50 -1.79 -10.00
CA LEU A 53 -9.03 -1.83 -11.37
C LEU A 53 -9.69 -3.14 -11.76
N GLY A 54 -9.39 -4.24 -11.06
CA GLY A 54 -9.95 -5.55 -11.36
C GLY A 54 -11.48 -5.54 -11.27
N ASP A 55 -12.12 -6.43 -12.03
CA ASP A 55 -13.53 -6.75 -11.80
C ASP A 55 -13.74 -7.32 -10.39
N GLU A 56 -14.99 -7.40 -9.93
CA GLU A 56 -15.31 -7.85 -8.57
C GLU A 56 -14.71 -9.22 -8.25
N ARG A 57 -14.69 -10.13 -9.23
CA ARG A 57 -14.16 -11.48 -9.06
C ARG A 57 -12.64 -11.47 -8.89
N THR A 58 -11.94 -10.68 -9.69
CA THR A 58 -10.49 -10.51 -9.65
C THR A 58 -10.07 -9.85 -8.33
N ALA A 59 -10.76 -8.78 -7.94
CA ALA A 59 -10.52 -8.08 -6.69
C ALA A 59 -10.76 -9.00 -5.49
N LEU A 60 -11.87 -9.74 -5.47
CA LEU A 60 -12.19 -10.69 -4.39
C LEU A 60 -11.14 -11.81 -4.31
N SER A 61 -10.75 -12.38 -5.45
CA SER A 61 -9.74 -13.45 -5.49
C SER A 61 -8.37 -12.96 -5.00
N ALA A 62 -7.95 -11.76 -5.43
CA ALA A 62 -6.71 -11.16 -4.97
C ALA A 62 -6.75 -10.86 -3.47
N PHE A 63 -7.85 -10.29 -2.97
CA PHE A 63 -8.04 -10.04 -1.55
C PHE A 63 -7.98 -11.32 -0.72
N GLN A 64 -8.67 -12.38 -1.14
CA GLN A 64 -8.62 -13.69 -0.47
C GLN A 64 -7.20 -14.27 -0.43
N ARG A 65 -6.42 -14.12 -1.51
CA ARG A 65 -5.01 -14.55 -1.52
C ARG A 65 -4.12 -13.72 -0.59
N ILE A 66 -4.41 -12.44 -0.43
CA ILE A 66 -3.64 -11.53 0.43
C ILE A 66 -3.87 -11.87 1.90
N VAL A 67 -5.12 -12.08 2.30
CA VAL A 67 -5.48 -12.18 3.72
C VAL A 67 -5.25 -13.58 4.30
N ASN A 68 -5.36 -14.62 3.46
CA ASN A 68 -5.21 -16.01 3.90
C ASN A 68 -3.75 -16.47 3.87
N ASP A 69 -3.35 -17.21 4.90
CA ASP A 69 -2.08 -17.93 4.93
C ASP A 69 -2.12 -19.20 4.04
N GLN A 70 -1.01 -19.94 3.99
CA GLN A 70 -0.89 -21.20 3.25
C GLN A 70 -1.89 -22.30 3.67
N ASN A 71 -2.50 -22.17 4.85
CA ASN A 71 -3.50 -23.10 5.38
C ASN A 71 -4.94 -22.57 5.21
N GLY A 72 -5.12 -21.43 4.51
CA GLY A 72 -6.43 -20.81 4.31
C GLY A 72 -6.95 -20.02 5.51
N ARG A 73 -6.10 -19.67 6.48
CA ARG A 73 -6.51 -18.88 7.66
C ARG A 73 -6.31 -17.39 7.40
N ASP A 74 -7.35 -16.60 7.65
CA ASP A 74 -7.30 -15.13 7.59
C ASP A 74 -6.48 -14.56 8.77
N THR A 75 -5.19 -14.34 8.53
CA THR A 75 -4.24 -13.88 9.55
C THR A 75 -3.88 -12.41 9.40
N ALA A 76 -4.25 -11.77 8.29
CA ALA A 76 -3.80 -10.42 7.97
C ALA A 76 -4.60 -9.34 8.72
N ASP A 77 -4.02 -8.83 9.81
CA ASP A 77 -4.54 -7.70 10.55
C ASP A 77 -4.24 -6.37 9.88
N PHE A 78 -3.08 -6.24 9.22
CA PHE A 78 -2.64 -4.98 8.63
C PHE A 78 -2.32 -5.16 7.16
N LEU A 79 -2.95 -4.35 6.31
CA LEU A 79 -2.65 -4.29 4.87
C LEU A 79 -2.10 -2.91 4.54
N PHE A 80 -0.92 -2.85 3.93
CA PHE A 80 -0.31 -1.61 3.44
C PHE A 80 -0.37 -1.61 1.92
N LEU A 81 -1.25 -0.77 1.36
CA LEU A 81 -1.48 -0.68 -0.08
C LEU A 81 -0.92 0.63 -0.60
N PRO A 82 0.09 0.60 -1.49
CA PRO A 82 0.47 1.78 -2.23
C PRO A 82 -0.66 2.12 -3.22
N VAL A 83 -1.03 3.38 -3.27
CA VAL A 83 -2.07 3.92 -4.14
C VAL A 83 -1.39 4.83 -5.16
N SER A 84 -1.56 4.52 -6.43
CA SER A 84 -1.14 5.33 -7.57
C SER A 84 -2.35 5.79 -8.37
N ASP A 85 -2.26 6.96 -8.99
CA ASP A 85 -3.20 7.54 -9.96
C ASP A 85 -3.03 7.03 -11.40
N ALA A 86 -2.18 6.02 -11.64
CA ALA A 86 -1.98 5.45 -12.96
C ALA A 86 -3.31 5.09 -13.66
N SER A 87 -3.32 5.26 -14.98
CA SER A 87 -4.55 5.11 -15.74
C SER A 87 -4.96 3.65 -15.89
N ALA A 88 -6.27 3.41 -15.84
CA ALA A 88 -6.84 2.11 -16.12
C ALA A 88 -6.85 1.76 -17.61
N SER A 89 -6.86 2.77 -18.48
CA SER A 89 -7.11 2.64 -19.92
C SER A 89 -5.96 3.13 -20.79
N ASP A 90 -4.96 3.78 -20.19
CA ASP A 90 -3.80 4.31 -20.90
C ASP A 90 -2.50 3.73 -20.30
N PRO A 91 -1.88 2.74 -20.96
CA PRO A 91 -0.64 2.13 -20.50
C PRO A 91 0.57 3.06 -20.55
N ASP A 92 0.49 4.18 -21.28
CA ASP A 92 1.54 5.20 -21.33
C ASP A 92 1.40 6.21 -20.18
N HIS A 93 0.22 6.29 -19.55
CA HIS A 93 0.00 7.08 -18.35
C HIS A 93 0.33 6.29 -17.08
N ARG A 94 1.63 6.21 -16.77
CA ARG A 94 2.23 5.42 -15.69
C ARG A 94 1.94 5.90 -14.26
N GLY A 95 1.08 6.90 -14.11
CA GLY A 95 0.79 7.57 -12.84
C GLY A 95 1.76 8.71 -12.55
N THR A 96 1.26 9.73 -11.87
CA THR A 96 1.98 10.94 -11.50
C THR A 96 2.17 11.09 -9.99
N HIS A 97 1.53 10.24 -9.17
CA HIS A 97 1.57 10.39 -7.72
C HIS A 97 1.38 9.10 -6.95
N TRP A 98 2.16 8.93 -5.87
CA TRP A 98 2.02 7.84 -4.91
C TRP A 98 1.44 8.34 -3.57
N SER A 99 0.60 7.51 -2.96
CA SER A 99 0.13 7.68 -1.59
C SER A 99 -0.04 6.31 -0.93
N LEU A 100 -0.35 6.26 0.37
CA LEU A 100 -0.42 5.02 1.14
C LEU A 100 -1.81 4.84 1.75
N LEU A 101 -2.40 3.65 1.61
CA LEU A 101 -3.58 3.22 2.34
C LEU A 101 -3.20 2.11 3.34
N LEU A 102 -3.35 2.38 4.63
CA LEU A 102 -3.28 1.36 5.67
C LEU A 102 -4.69 0.86 5.96
N VAL A 103 -4.92 -0.45 5.88
CA VAL A 103 -6.13 -1.09 6.38
C VAL A 103 -5.82 -1.83 7.67
N ASP A 104 -6.52 -1.47 8.75
CA ASP A 104 -6.53 -2.15 10.04
C ASP A 104 -7.77 -3.03 10.14
N ARG A 105 -7.55 -4.34 10.09
CA ARG A 105 -8.57 -5.38 10.11
C ARG A 105 -8.70 -6.06 11.46
N ARG A 106 -7.96 -5.65 12.52
CA ARG A 106 -7.99 -6.32 13.84
C ARG A 106 -9.42 -6.57 14.33
N ASN A 107 -10.33 -5.62 14.08
CA ASN A 107 -11.76 -5.86 14.13
C ASN A 107 -12.29 -6.28 12.74
N ARG A 108 -12.54 -7.57 12.53
CA ARG A 108 -12.98 -8.11 11.24
C ARG A 108 -14.39 -7.65 10.83
N GLU A 109 -15.26 -7.35 11.79
CA GLU A 109 -16.63 -6.87 11.56
C GLU A 109 -16.69 -5.38 11.16
N GLY A 110 -15.60 -4.64 11.38
CA GLY A 110 -15.53 -3.22 11.09
C GLY A 110 -14.11 -2.76 10.85
N PRO A 111 -13.46 -3.20 9.74
CA PRO A 111 -12.12 -2.79 9.41
C PRO A 111 -12.07 -1.30 9.05
N ALA A 112 -11.02 -0.62 9.50
CA ALA A 112 -10.79 0.79 9.23
C ALA A 112 -9.67 0.95 8.20
N ALA A 113 -9.78 1.98 7.36
CA ALA A 113 -8.72 2.37 6.44
C ALA A 113 -8.25 3.78 6.74
N TYR A 114 -6.96 4.04 6.54
CA TYR A 114 -6.31 5.33 6.79
C TYR A 114 -5.48 5.69 5.57
N HIS A 115 -5.83 6.80 4.92
CA HIS A 115 -5.15 7.25 3.71
C HIS A 115 -4.17 8.39 4.01
N TYR A 116 -2.91 8.13 3.70
CA TYR A 116 -1.80 9.05 3.88
C TYR A 116 -1.34 9.55 2.52
N ASP A 117 -1.62 10.82 2.24
CA ASP A 117 -1.22 11.52 1.02
C ASP A 117 -0.31 12.73 1.32
N SER A 118 0.92 12.70 0.82
CA SER A 118 1.92 13.75 1.01
C SER A 118 1.67 14.97 0.13
N PHE A 119 0.74 14.92 -0.82
CA PHE A 119 0.52 15.98 -1.79
C PHE A 119 -0.96 16.31 -1.97
N ARG A 120 -1.45 17.14 -1.04
CA ARG A 120 -2.77 17.82 -1.11
C ARG A 120 -3.97 16.89 -1.34
N GLY A 121 -3.85 15.60 -0.99
CA GLY A 121 -4.93 14.62 -1.15
C GLY A 121 -5.23 14.27 -2.62
N GLN A 122 -4.24 14.37 -3.51
CA GLN A 122 -4.40 14.07 -4.94
C GLN A 122 -4.95 12.66 -5.20
N ASN A 123 -4.66 11.68 -4.34
CA ASN A 123 -5.14 10.31 -4.46
C ASN A 123 -6.39 10.00 -3.61
N ASN A 124 -7.07 11.00 -3.02
CA ASN A 124 -8.21 10.78 -2.13
C ASN A 124 -9.33 9.93 -2.75
N GLU A 125 -9.69 10.20 -4.02
CA GLU A 125 -10.76 9.45 -4.70
C GLU A 125 -10.37 7.99 -4.93
N PHE A 126 -9.11 7.75 -5.33
CA PHE A 126 -8.60 6.41 -5.56
C PHE A 126 -8.48 5.60 -4.26
N ALA A 127 -8.05 6.25 -3.18
CA ALA A 127 -8.02 5.65 -1.86
C ALA A 127 -9.41 5.34 -1.33
N ALA A 128 -10.38 6.23 -1.52
CA ALA A 128 -11.78 6.00 -1.14
C ALA A 128 -12.39 4.83 -1.92
N MET A 129 -12.15 4.75 -3.23
CA MET A 129 -12.61 3.63 -4.05
C MET A 129 -12.00 2.29 -3.59
N LEU A 130 -10.69 2.27 -3.30
CA LEU A 130 -10.02 1.08 -2.80
C LEU A 130 -10.54 0.69 -1.41
N ALA A 131 -10.72 1.65 -0.51
CA ALA A 131 -11.30 1.43 0.81
C ALA A 131 -12.72 0.84 0.72
N GLN A 132 -13.56 1.36 -0.17
CA GLN A 132 -14.91 0.85 -0.42
C GLN A 132 -14.87 -0.59 -0.95
N ARG A 133 -14.01 -0.89 -1.93
CA ARG A 133 -13.84 -2.24 -2.49
C ARG A 133 -13.38 -3.25 -1.44
N LEU A 134 -12.60 -2.81 -0.46
CA LEU A 134 -12.14 -3.63 0.66
C LEU A 134 -13.15 -3.72 1.81
N GLY A 135 -14.32 -3.07 1.69
CA GLY A 135 -15.36 -3.06 2.72
C GLY A 135 -14.95 -2.32 4.00
N THR A 136 -14.13 -1.29 3.88
CA THR A 136 -13.54 -0.58 5.02
C THR A 136 -14.13 0.81 5.19
N ARG A 137 -14.19 1.29 6.44
CA ARG A 137 -14.51 2.69 6.71
C ARG A 137 -13.23 3.53 6.61
N LEU A 138 -13.23 4.52 5.72
CA LEU A 138 -12.11 5.46 5.62
C LEU A 138 -12.14 6.46 6.78
N GLU A 139 -11.07 6.52 7.54
CA GLU A 139 -10.87 7.41 8.68
C GLU A 139 -9.96 8.58 8.30
N PRO A 140 -10.24 9.79 8.81
CA PRO A 140 -9.40 10.95 8.53
C PRO A 140 -8.07 10.84 9.28
N VAL A 141 -6.98 11.03 8.54
CA VAL A 141 -5.62 11.14 9.10
C VAL A 141 -4.87 12.31 8.50
N ARG A 142 -3.73 12.63 9.09
CA ARG A 142 -2.84 13.67 8.60
C ARG A 142 -1.44 13.10 8.43
N MET A 143 -0.74 13.62 7.43
CA MET A 143 0.69 13.44 7.29
C MET A 143 1.37 14.74 6.86
N THR A 144 2.68 14.78 7.08
CA THR A 144 3.54 15.84 6.56
C THR A 144 3.39 15.94 5.04
N GLN A 145 3.22 17.16 4.55
CA GLN A 145 3.13 17.43 3.12
C GLN A 145 4.53 17.58 2.52
N GLN A 146 4.79 16.92 1.39
CA GLN A 146 6.02 17.09 0.65
C GLN A 146 6.13 18.52 0.10
N ARG A 147 7.36 18.99 -0.11
CA ARG A 147 7.65 20.35 -0.61
C ARG A 147 8.14 20.36 -2.06
N ASN A 148 8.34 19.20 -2.66
CA ASN A 148 8.75 18.99 -4.05
C ASN A 148 7.71 18.12 -4.76
N ASP A 149 7.97 17.76 -6.01
CA ASP A 149 7.10 16.98 -6.90
C ASP A 149 7.57 15.53 -7.11
N TYR A 150 8.67 15.09 -6.48
CA TYR A 150 9.28 13.77 -6.73
C TYR A 150 9.31 12.82 -5.51
N ASP A 151 9.15 13.31 -4.28
CA ASP A 151 9.32 12.48 -3.07
C ASP A 151 8.07 11.67 -2.67
N CYS A 152 6.96 11.74 -3.41
CA CYS A 152 5.71 11.07 -3.00
C CYS A 152 5.89 9.58 -2.70
N GLY A 153 6.70 8.88 -3.50
CA GLY A 153 7.06 7.48 -3.25
C GLY A 153 7.95 7.28 -2.01
N VAL A 154 8.85 8.21 -1.71
CA VAL A 154 9.68 8.19 -0.49
C VAL A 154 8.78 8.29 0.74
N PHE A 155 7.79 9.19 0.71
CA PHE A 155 6.79 9.33 1.77
C PHE A 155 5.97 8.06 1.98
N VAL A 156 5.69 7.29 0.92
CA VAL A 156 5.01 5.99 1.04
C VAL A 156 5.88 4.99 1.81
N VAL A 157 7.14 4.77 1.40
CA VAL A 157 8.00 3.76 2.05
C VAL A 157 8.37 4.15 3.48
N ASP A 158 8.67 5.42 3.74
CA ASP A 158 8.97 5.90 5.10
C ASP A 158 7.73 5.92 5.99
N GLY A 159 6.58 6.29 5.44
CA GLY A 159 5.29 6.19 6.11
C GLY A 159 4.97 4.76 6.53
N THR A 160 5.14 3.79 5.63
CA THR A 160 4.96 2.36 5.91
C THR A 160 5.88 1.89 7.03
N ARG A 161 7.20 2.19 6.96
CA ARG A 161 8.14 1.82 8.04
C ARG A 161 7.79 2.44 9.38
N ALA A 162 7.43 3.72 9.40
CA ALA A 162 7.07 4.43 10.61
C ALA A 162 5.80 3.85 11.26
N LEU A 163 4.82 3.45 10.44
CA LEU A 163 3.60 2.80 10.90
C LEU A 163 3.88 1.38 11.40
N VAL A 164 4.64 0.56 10.67
CA VAL A 164 5.02 -0.79 11.12
C VAL A 164 5.73 -0.74 12.49
N ARG A 165 6.67 0.19 12.69
CA ARG A 165 7.34 0.38 13.99
C ARG A 165 6.41 0.76 15.14
N ARG A 166 5.27 1.39 14.85
CA ARG A 166 4.25 1.75 15.87
C ARG A 166 3.29 0.61 16.18
N LEU A 167 3.23 -0.40 15.31
CA LEU A 167 2.41 -1.60 15.50
C LEU A 167 3.15 -2.70 16.26
N ALA A 168 4.48 -2.61 16.34
CA ALA A 168 5.38 -3.48 17.11
C ALA A 168 5.34 -3.15 18.61
#